data_AF-A0A4Y2ED32-F1
#
_entry.id   AF-A0A4Y2ED32-F1
#
_cell.length_a   1.000
_cell.length_b   1.000
_cell.length_c   1.000
_cell.angle_alpha   90.00
_cell.angle_beta   90.00
_cell.angle_gamma   90.00
#
_symmetry.space_group_name_H-M   'P 1'
#
loop_
_entity.id
_entity.type
_entity.pdbx_description
1 polymer ?
#
loop_
_entity_poly.entity_id
_entity_poly.type
_entity_poly.pdbx_seq_one_letter_code
_entity_poly.pdbx_strand_id
1 'polypeptide(L)'
;MMGLFSGTMSQHERNSYFHNKLRPNFEFFRRNDTEREDCLKKLLCEWSWFEEKCTCVENPCLTEFCLGLNSSKCSCLWSFCESEALKLNGCRIAYDGGDKACICDGVSGEDKEEKDVKVLLKGALEGSVQRPLNVFQTDEELEGLLSEIDDEEIRKVIRLIKLSATHDLDDIEEALQPTTRELYQYGVTFDSLVASCTFEGTRCHRENFTVLYDPIYGKCYMFNYVGNDETGSEKPIEIQTYGSIGGLQLLLRVTDEFALDLLRREIGARVVIHDPHILPFVAEYGVNVRPKDMTAIELSYSKIERLTKPWGNCLDHYRMSNDEPYTVLGCEKYCGFRSMTEKCNCTMRHLLRGAVLNKLKPAFALCNVSDLEQKMCSQNVMENSEKWSEWPGCNCRSPCSENVYSYSVTSSKLNENYYKTAKAIRTLNMDSEKRIKYVDYTHEKSMLGVKVYFNSFQVSNQREVPSYSWETLMANIGGNLGFFMGLTLVTFLEIAEFIWDFILTACRRISSNRKKDQGDRVSCDETEKTRKEDSLPERAS
;
A
#
# COMPACT_ATOMS: atom_id res chain seq x y z
N MET A 1 43.70 -14.22 31.02
CA MET A 1 44.27 -14.29 29.65
C MET A 1 43.20 -13.75 28.71
N MET A 2 43.21 -12.45 28.39
CA MET A 2 43.89 -11.85 27.22
C MET A 2 43.56 -12.62 25.92
N GLY A 3 43.01 -12.01 24.86
CA GLY A 3 43.30 -10.66 24.40
C GLY A 3 42.19 -9.99 23.58
N LEU A 4 42.28 -8.66 23.64
CA LEU A 4 41.63 -7.65 22.83
C LEU A 4 42.22 -7.65 21.41
N PHE A 5 41.39 -7.50 20.38
CA PHE A 5 41.79 -6.85 19.13
C PHE A 5 40.79 -5.73 18.82
N SER A 6 41.25 -4.51 19.02
CA SER A 6 40.64 -3.27 18.55
C SER A 6 41.09 -3.04 17.12
N GLY A 7 40.14 -2.86 16.20
CA GLY A 7 40.38 -2.40 14.83
C GLY A 7 39.44 -1.25 14.53
N THR A 8 39.93 -0.02 14.70
CA THR A 8 39.23 1.21 14.31
C THR A 8 39.38 1.42 12.81
N MET A 9 38.28 1.30 12.05
CA MET A 9 38.24 1.61 10.61
C MET A 9 37.71 3.03 10.41
N SER A 10 38.44 3.85 9.64
CA SER A 10 38.16 5.29 9.49
C SER A 10 36.97 5.55 8.56
N GLN A 11 36.33 6.70 8.75
CA GLN A 11 35.09 7.11 8.07
C GLN A 11 35.23 7.33 6.55
N HIS A 12 36.45 7.33 6.02
CA HIS A 12 36.72 7.53 4.59
C HIS A 12 36.73 6.24 3.77
N GLU A 13 36.88 5.06 4.42
CA GLU A 13 36.89 3.74 3.76
C GLU A 13 35.50 3.11 3.62
N ARG A 14 34.46 3.69 4.26
CA ARG A 14 33.06 3.24 4.13
C ARG A 14 32.38 3.69 2.83
N ASN A 15 32.83 4.78 2.20
CA ASN A 15 32.18 5.34 1.01
C ASN A 15 32.62 4.70 -0.32
N SER A 16 33.66 3.87 -0.34
CA SER A 16 34.16 3.27 -1.59
C SER A 16 33.69 1.82 -1.83
N TYR A 17 33.03 1.19 -0.86
CA TYR A 17 32.53 -0.19 -0.98
C TYR A 17 31.07 -0.27 -1.48
N PHE A 18 30.34 0.85 -1.45
CA PHE A 18 28.92 0.93 -1.85
C PHE A 18 28.70 1.17 -3.35
N HIS A 19 29.73 1.51 -4.13
CA HIS A 19 29.58 1.95 -5.52
C HIS A 19 29.81 0.88 -6.61
N ASN A 20 30.25 -0.34 -6.29
CA ASN A 20 30.77 -1.27 -7.31
C ASN A 20 30.08 -2.65 -7.42
N LYS A 21 28.76 -2.75 -7.16
CA LYS A 21 28.06 -4.03 -7.35
C LYS A 21 26.62 -3.94 -7.83
N LEU A 22 26.38 -3.24 -8.95
CA LEU A 22 25.12 -3.34 -9.71
C LEU A 22 25.40 -3.34 -11.23
N ARG A 23 25.78 -4.51 -11.76
CA ARG A 23 25.44 -4.94 -13.13
C ARG A 23 25.28 -6.46 -13.12
N PRO A 24 24.21 -6.98 -13.75
CA PRO A 24 24.45 -7.71 -14.99
C PRO A 24 23.43 -7.42 -16.12
N ASN A 25 23.85 -7.83 -17.32
CA ASN A 25 23.26 -7.66 -18.65
C ASN A 25 21.92 -8.38 -18.83
N PHE A 26 21.02 -7.78 -19.63
CA PHE A 26 19.94 -8.47 -20.32
C PHE A 26 19.91 -8.00 -21.79
N GLU A 27 20.49 -8.79 -22.69
CA GLU A 27 20.24 -8.74 -24.13
C GLU A 27 19.18 -9.80 -24.47
N PHE A 28 17.95 -9.39 -24.81
CA PHE A 28 17.05 -10.08 -25.77
C PHE A 28 15.72 -9.30 -25.87
N PHE A 29 15.55 -8.44 -26.87
CA PHE A 29 14.26 -8.12 -27.55
C PHE A 29 14.50 -7.17 -28.74
N ARG A 30 15.33 -7.60 -29.70
CA ARG A 30 15.70 -6.79 -30.86
C ARG A 30 14.64 -6.90 -31.97
N ARG A 31 13.60 -6.06 -31.94
CA ARG A 31 12.73 -5.70 -33.09
C ARG A 31 11.88 -4.47 -32.70
N ASN A 32 12.46 -3.28 -32.86
CA ASN A 32 11.95 -1.89 -32.71
C ASN A 32 12.91 -0.97 -31.92
N ASP A 33 14.03 -1.50 -31.41
CA ASP A 33 14.99 -0.72 -30.63
C ASP A 33 15.62 0.45 -31.41
N THR A 34 15.76 0.40 -32.73
CA THR A 34 16.49 1.46 -33.48
C THR A 34 15.74 2.80 -33.53
N GLU A 35 14.43 2.82 -33.76
CA GLU A 35 13.65 4.07 -33.75
C GLU A 35 13.44 4.62 -32.35
N ARG A 36 13.27 3.73 -31.37
CA ARG A 36 13.17 4.07 -29.95
C ARG A 36 14.50 4.59 -29.41
N GLU A 37 15.62 3.96 -29.71
CA GLU A 37 16.95 4.42 -29.30
C GLU A 37 17.30 5.74 -29.99
N ASP A 38 16.93 5.93 -31.26
CA ASP A 38 17.11 7.21 -31.94
C ASP A 38 16.20 8.33 -31.40
N CYS A 39 15.02 7.98 -30.88
CA CYS A 39 14.17 8.90 -30.12
C CYS A 39 14.80 9.30 -28.78
N LEU A 40 15.22 8.30 -28.00
CA LEU A 40 15.82 8.51 -26.67
C LEU A 40 17.19 9.20 -26.74
N LYS A 41 17.85 9.22 -27.91
CA LYS A 41 19.04 10.05 -28.15
C LYS A 41 18.74 11.55 -28.21
N LYS A 42 17.50 11.96 -28.47
CA LYS A 42 17.09 13.36 -28.54
C LYS A 42 16.40 13.73 -27.23
N LEU A 43 17.06 14.51 -26.37
CA LEU A 43 16.57 14.82 -25.01
C LEU A 43 15.26 15.63 -24.95
N LEU A 44 14.86 16.28 -26.05
CA LEU A 44 13.56 16.95 -26.14
C LEU A 44 12.45 16.02 -26.64
N CYS A 45 12.76 14.76 -26.89
CA CYS A 45 11.84 13.79 -27.45
C CYS A 45 11.54 12.68 -26.46
N GLU A 46 10.25 12.44 -26.26
CA GLU A 46 9.74 11.34 -25.46
C GLU A 46 9.18 10.26 -26.38
N TRP A 47 9.45 8.99 -26.06
CA TRP A 47 8.90 7.88 -26.81
C TRP A 47 7.53 7.49 -26.25
N SER A 48 6.47 7.69 -27.04
CA SER A 48 5.14 7.22 -26.72
C SER A 48 5.07 5.71 -26.91
N TRP A 49 5.06 4.98 -25.78
CA TRP A 49 4.95 3.52 -25.76
C TRP A 49 3.60 2.99 -26.26
N PHE A 50 2.58 3.84 -26.28
CA PHE A 50 1.23 3.49 -26.74
C PHE A 50 1.05 3.70 -28.25
N GLU A 51 1.72 4.70 -28.83
CA GLU A 51 1.63 5.01 -30.26
C GLU A 51 2.82 4.52 -31.07
N GLU A 52 3.85 3.99 -30.42
CA GLU A 52 5.16 3.65 -30.99
C GLU A 52 5.76 4.83 -31.80
N LYS A 53 5.60 6.05 -31.28
CA LYS A 53 6.04 7.29 -31.94
C LYS A 53 6.85 8.18 -31.00
N CYS A 54 7.84 8.84 -31.59
CA CYS A 54 8.69 9.81 -30.91
C CYS A 54 8.06 11.21 -30.97
N THR A 55 7.69 11.77 -29.83
CA THR A 55 7.12 13.13 -29.72
C THR A 55 8.16 14.08 -29.16
N CYS A 56 8.56 15.08 -29.96
CA CYS A 56 9.57 16.06 -29.59
C CYS A 56 8.94 17.41 -29.26
N VAL A 57 9.35 18.00 -28.15
CA VAL A 57 8.95 19.36 -27.75
C VAL A 57 9.93 20.35 -28.36
N GLU A 58 9.43 21.40 -29.03
CA GLU A 58 10.28 22.40 -29.70
C GLU A 58 10.98 23.36 -28.72
N ASN A 59 10.49 23.45 -27.48
CA ASN A 59 10.94 24.42 -26.47
C ASN A 59 11.39 23.71 -25.17
N PRO A 60 12.67 23.85 -24.76
CA PRO A 60 13.19 23.23 -23.53
C PRO A 60 12.53 23.77 -22.26
N CYS A 61 12.01 25.01 -22.26
CA CYS A 61 11.36 25.63 -21.10
C CYS A 61 10.00 25.01 -20.74
N LEU A 62 9.48 24.09 -21.57
CA LEU A 62 8.27 23.31 -21.29
C LEU A 62 8.58 21.92 -20.73
N THR A 63 9.85 21.61 -20.48
CA THR A 63 10.29 20.31 -19.96
C THR A 63 10.57 20.38 -18.46
N GLU A 64 10.44 19.24 -17.77
CA GLU A 64 10.68 19.10 -16.33
C GLU A 64 12.13 19.46 -15.88
N PHE A 65 13.05 19.60 -16.83
CA PHE A 65 14.46 19.88 -16.59
C PHE A 65 14.80 21.39 -16.61
N CYS A 66 13.79 22.25 -16.85
CA CYS A 66 13.95 23.69 -16.97
C CYS A 66 12.91 24.46 -16.12
N LEU A 67 13.35 25.50 -15.44
CA LEU A 67 12.55 26.42 -14.63
C LEU A 67 12.41 27.76 -15.36
N GLY A 68 11.18 28.25 -15.55
CA GLY A 68 10.94 29.58 -16.13
C GLY A 68 11.55 30.68 -15.27
N LEU A 69 12.39 31.54 -15.86
CA LEU A 69 12.92 32.75 -15.20
C LEU A 69 12.09 33.98 -15.57
N ASN A 70 11.66 34.05 -16.82
CA ASN A 70 10.72 35.04 -17.35
C ASN A 70 10.06 34.49 -18.63
N SER A 71 9.13 35.25 -19.21
CA SER A 71 8.38 34.87 -20.42
C SER A 71 9.22 34.59 -21.68
N SER A 72 10.55 34.76 -21.64
CA SER A 72 11.47 34.54 -22.77
C SER A 72 12.71 33.71 -22.45
N LYS A 73 12.93 33.34 -21.18
CA LYS A 73 14.15 32.66 -20.71
C LYS A 73 13.82 31.68 -19.59
N CYS A 74 14.45 30.51 -19.62
CA CYS A 74 14.41 29.54 -18.54
C CYS A 74 15.81 29.13 -18.10
N SER A 75 15.95 28.72 -16.83
CA SER A 75 17.14 28.08 -16.30
C SER A 75 16.99 26.57 -16.40
N CYS A 76 17.96 25.89 -16.99
CA CYS A 76 17.89 24.45 -17.22
C CYS A 76 19.03 23.69 -16.52
N LEU A 77 18.92 22.36 -16.46
CA LEU A 77 19.96 21.48 -15.94
C LEU A 77 21.33 21.78 -16.56
N TRP A 78 22.38 21.80 -15.74
CA TRP A 78 23.73 22.19 -16.14
C TRP A 78 24.29 21.40 -17.33
N SER A 79 23.91 20.12 -17.45
CA SER A 79 24.28 19.21 -18.53
C SER A 79 23.95 19.74 -19.94
N PHE A 80 22.93 20.59 -20.07
CA PHE A 80 22.54 21.19 -21.36
C PHE A 80 23.51 22.28 -21.87
N CYS A 81 24.40 22.78 -21.01
CA CYS A 81 25.37 23.82 -21.36
C CYS A 81 26.83 23.32 -21.39
N GLU A 82 27.18 22.27 -20.65
CA GLU A 82 28.58 21.81 -20.47
C GLU A 82 28.96 20.60 -21.34
N SER A 83 28.04 19.66 -21.57
CA SER A 83 28.36 18.41 -22.27
C SER A 83 28.30 18.59 -23.80
N GLU A 84 29.38 18.27 -24.52
CA GLU A 84 29.42 18.29 -25.99
C GLU A 84 28.38 17.37 -26.65
N ALA A 85 27.90 16.35 -25.92
CA ALA A 85 26.87 15.43 -26.39
C ALA A 85 25.43 15.87 -26.08
N LEU A 86 25.22 16.79 -25.12
CA LEU A 86 23.90 17.20 -24.60
C LEU A 86 23.60 18.70 -24.82
N LYS A 87 24.48 19.41 -25.53
CA LYS A 87 24.40 20.86 -25.73
C LYS A 87 23.25 21.22 -26.67
N LEU A 88 22.31 22.02 -26.18
CA LEU A 88 21.17 22.52 -26.96
C LEU A 88 21.44 23.92 -27.54
N ASN A 89 21.01 24.15 -28.78
CA ASN A 89 21.11 25.45 -29.44
C ASN A 89 20.17 26.46 -28.74
N GLY A 90 20.72 27.58 -28.27
CA GLY A 90 19.97 28.58 -27.48
C GLY A 90 20.19 28.49 -25.97
N CYS A 91 20.90 27.46 -25.48
CA CYS A 91 21.35 27.36 -24.09
C CYS A 91 22.79 27.88 -23.93
N ARG A 92 23.01 28.80 -22.99
CA ARG A 92 24.33 29.38 -22.68
C ARG A 92 24.57 29.47 -21.19
N ILE A 93 25.83 29.34 -20.80
CA ILE A 93 26.26 29.59 -19.43
C ILE A 93 26.20 31.09 -19.16
N ALA A 94 25.47 31.48 -18.13
CA ALA A 94 25.40 32.84 -17.63
C ALA A 94 25.66 32.87 -16.13
N TYR A 95 26.07 34.03 -15.62
CA TYR A 95 26.30 34.24 -14.20
C TYR A 95 25.07 34.92 -13.60
N ASP A 96 24.40 34.25 -12.67
CA ASP A 96 23.30 34.80 -11.88
C ASP A 96 23.69 34.79 -10.41
N GLY A 97 23.73 35.97 -9.78
CA GLY A 97 24.12 36.10 -8.37
C GLY A 97 25.56 35.67 -8.00
N GLY A 98 26.44 35.39 -8.97
CA GLY A 98 27.81 34.91 -8.75
C GLY A 98 28.00 33.41 -8.96
N ASP A 99 26.91 32.64 -9.09
CA ASP A 99 26.95 31.22 -9.44
C ASP A 99 26.72 31.03 -10.95
N LYS A 100 27.32 29.98 -11.50
CA LYS A 100 27.18 29.63 -12.91
C LYS A 100 25.85 28.89 -13.12
N ALA A 101 24.98 29.42 -13.98
CA ALA A 101 23.70 28.79 -14.34
C ALA A 101 23.61 28.58 -15.87
N CYS A 102 22.95 27.51 -16.28
CA CYS A 102 22.63 27.26 -17.69
C CYS A 102 21.30 27.95 -18.02
N ILE A 103 21.31 28.94 -18.92
CA ILE A 103 20.13 29.71 -19.34
C ILE A 103 19.81 29.39 -20.79
N CYS A 104 18.57 28.99 -21.07
CA CYS A 104 18.07 28.69 -22.39
C CYS A 104 17.00 29.69 -22.82
N ASP A 105 17.00 30.06 -24.10
CA ASP A 105 15.98 30.92 -24.71
C ASP A 105 14.70 30.09 -24.98
N GLY A 106 13.55 30.56 -24.49
CA GLY A 106 12.26 29.88 -24.66
C GLY A 106 11.15 30.46 -23.78
N VAL A 107 9.89 30.28 -24.19
CA VAL A 107 8.73 30.84 -23.48
C VAL A 107 8.32 29.88 -22.36
N SER A 108 8.32 30.33 -21.11
CA SER A 108 7.70 29.58 -20.01
C SER A 108 6.18 29.70 -20.13
N GLY A 109 5.46 28.58 -20.04
CA GLY A 109 4.01 28.52 -20.19
C GLY A 109 3.19 29.15 -19.05
N GLU A 110 3.79 30.06 -18.28
CA GLU A 110 3.10 30.93 -17.34
C GLU A 110 3.13 32.34 -17.95
N ASP A 111 1.96 32.95 -18.13
CA ASP A 111 1.73 34.29 -18.70
C ASP A 111 1.49 34.40 -20.22
N LYS A 112 0.46 33.71 -20.75
CA LYS A 112 -0.35 34.25 -21.86
C LYS A 112 -1.68 33.50 -22.04
N GLU A 113 -2.63 33.83 -21.15
CA GLU A 113 -4.04 34.16 -21.44
C GLU A 113 -4.87 33.97 -20.18
N GLU A 114 -4.82 34.95 -19.28
CA GLU A 114 -5.87 35.12 -18.27
C GLU A 114 -5.99 36.60 -17.89
N LYS A 115 -6.36 37.41 -18.89
CA LYS A 115 -6.96 38.71 -18.66
C LYS A 115 -8.38 38.64 -19.19
N ASP A 116 -9.30 38.21 -18.33
CA ASP A 116 -10.63 38.82 -18.15
C ASP A 116 -11.48 37.97 -17.20
N VAL A 117 -11.14 37.94 -15.90
CA VAL A 117 -12.13 37.60 -14.86
C VAL A 117 -11.91 38.47 -13.63
N LYS A 118 -12.41 39.70 -13.70
CA LYS A 118 -12.81 40.50 -12.55
C LYS A 118 -14.19 41.05 -12.87
N VAL A 119 -15.04 41.19 -11.83
CA VAL A 119 -16.47 41.58 -11.84
C VAL A 119 -17.33 40.31 -11.86
N LEU A 120 -17.89 39.76 -10.78
CA LEU A 120 -18.69 40.33 -9.67
C LEU A 120 -18.75 39.33 -8.52
N LEU A 121 -18.57 39.77 -7.27
CA LEU A 121 -19.24 39.18 -6.11
C LEU A 121 -19.26 40.20 -4.97
N LYS A 122 -20.35 40.97 -4.90
CA LYS A 122 -20.74 41.66 -3.68
C LYS A 122 -22.25 41.90 -3.69
N GLY A 123 -22.92 41.31 -2.71
CA GLY A 123 -24.23 41.75 -2.23
C GLY A 123 -25.35 40.74 -2.46
N ALA A 124 -25.70 39.99 -1.41
CA ALA A 124 -27.06 39.98 -0.85
C ALA A 124 -27.10 39.04 0.37
N LEU A 125 -27.09 39.63 1.55
CA LEU A 125 -27.72 39.05 2.74
C LEU A 125 -29.17 39.54 2.79
N GLU A 126 -29.99 38.74 3.47
CA GLU A 126 -31.36 38.96 3.95
C GLU A 126 -32.52 38.44 3.09
N GLY A 127 -33.31 37.54 3.71
CA GLY A 127 -34.59 37.07 3.22
C GLY A 127 -34.98 35.69 3.76
N SER A 128 -35.52 35.62 4.97
CA SER A 128 -36.20 34.46 5.54
C SER A 128 -37.49 34.10 4.77
N VAL A 129 -37.83 32.80 4.63
CA VAL A 129 -39.17 32.18 4.86
C VAL A 129 -39.18 30.71 4.36
N GLN A 130 -39.82 29.82 5.13
CA GLN A 130 -39.97 28.37 4.93
C GLN A 130 -40.76 27.91 3.68
N ARG A 131 -40.33 26.77 3.10
CA ARG A 131 -41.04 25.50 2.73
C ARG A 131 -40.58 24.89 1.37
N PRO A 132 -40.68 23.55 1.21
CA PRO A 132 -39.83 22.76 0.31
C PRO A 132 -40.33 22.84 -1.13
N LEU A 133 -39.41 22.78 -2.10
CA LEU A 133 -39.79 22.76 -3.51
C LEU A 133 -39.48 21.43 -4.18
N ASN A 134 -40.51 20.96 -4.88
CA ASN A 134 -40.58 19.78 -5.70
C ASN A 134 -39.52 19.77 -6.81
N VAL A 135 -39.13 18.54 -7.11
CA VAL A 135 -38.49 18.05 -8.34
C VAL A 135 -39.32 18.46 -9.58
N PHE A 136 -38.60 18.65 -10.69
CA PHE A 136 -39.01 18.96 -12.07
C PHE A 136 -39.28 20.44 -12.40
N GLN A 137 -38.18 21.19 -12.63
CA GLN A 137 -38.17 22.14 -13.76
C GLN A 137 -37.95 21.31 -15.04
N THR A 138 -38.67 21.65 -16.09
CA THR A 138 -38.61 20.95 -17.38
C THR A 138 -37.16 20.86 -17.87
N ASP A 139 -36.77 19.71 -18.44
CA ASP A 139 -35.44 19.55 -19.06
C ASP A 139 -35.14 20.67 -20.07
N GLU A 140 -36.17 21.27 -20.68
CA GLU A 140 -36.07 22.44 -21.56
C GLU A 140 -35.53 23.72 -20.88
N GLU A 141 -35.89 24.00 -19.62
CA GLU A 141 -35.38 25.19 -18.90
C GLU A 141 -33.90 25.01 -18.53
N LEU A 142 -33.52 23.79 -18.12
CA LEU A 142 -32.13 23.45 -17.83
C LEU A 142 -31.28 23.49 -19.10
N GLU A 143 -31.78 22.93 -20.21
CA GLU A 143 -31.08 22.98 -21.49
C GLU A 143 -31.00 24.42 -22.06
N GLY A 144 -32.00 25.26 -21.81
CA GLY A 144 -31.95 26.69 -22.10
C GLY A 144 -30.82 27.40 -21.33
N LEU A 145 -30.73 27.20 -20.02
CA LEU A 145 -29.65 27.75 -19.18
C LEU A 145 -28.28 27.21 -19.55
N LEU A 146 -28.18 25.91 -19.86
CA LEU A 146 -26.93 25.30 -20.30
C LEU A 146 -26.50 25.86 -21.65
N SER A 147 -27.41 26.19 -22.55
CA SER A 147 -27.07 26.74 -23.87
C SER A 147 -26.39 28.12 -23.82
N GLU A 148 -26.53 28.86 -22.71
CA GLU A 148 -25.85 30.14 -22.48
C GLU A 148 -24.41 29.99 -21.98
N ILE A 149 -23.99 28.78 -21.62
CA ILE A 149 -22.64 28.50 -21.11
C ILE A 149 -21.76 28.03 -22.27
N ASP A 150 -20.77 28.84 -22.63
CA ASP A 150 -19.87 28.56 -23.76
C ASP A 150 -19.04 27.28 -23.54
N ASP A 151 -18.65 27.00 -22.30
CA ASP A 151 -17.79 25.88 -21.94
C ASP A 151 -18.56 24.54 -21.87
N GLU A 152 -18.12 23.55 -22.65
CA GLU A 152 -18.74 22.22 -22.70
C GLU A 152 -18.51 21.39 -21.43
N GLU A 153 -17.36 21.54 -20.78
CA GLU A 153 -17.03 20.82 -19.55
C GLU A 153 -17.86 21.34 -18.38
N ILE A 154 -18.01 22.67 -18.26
CA ILE A 154 -18.87 23.29 -17.25
C ILE A 154 -20.32 22.81 -17.42
N ARG A 155 -20.82 22.72 -18.65
CA ARG A 155 -22.16 22.17 -18.92
C ARG A 155 -22.30 20.72 -18.45
N LYS A 156 -21.30 19.87 -18.69
CA LYS A 156 -21.29 18.47 -18.22
C LYS A 156 -21.31 18.37 -16.70
N VAL A 157 -20.50 19.18 -16.02
CA VAL A 157 -20.45 19.22 -14.55
C VAL A 157 -21.79 19.68 -13.96
N ILE A 158 -22.40 20.74 -14.50
CA ILE A 158 -23.71 21.22 -14.04
C ILE A 158 -24.79 20.15 -14.23
N ARG A 159 -24.83 19.48 -15.39
CA ARG A 159 -25.75 18.35 -15.62
C ARG A 159 -25.55 17.25 -14.59
N LEU A 160 -24.29 16.87 -14.33
CA LEU A 160 -23.96 15.83 -13.36
C LEU A 160 -24.41 16.21 -11.93
N ILE A 161 -24.16 17.45 -11.50
CA ILE A 161 -24.61 17.96 -10.19
C ILE A 161 -26.14 17.98 -10.09
N LYS A 162 -26.84 18.41 -11.15
CA LYS A 162 -28.31 18.41 -11.19
C LYS A 162 -28.91 17.00 -11.19
N LEU A 163 -28.17 15.99 -11.63
CA LEU A 163 -28.56 14.57 -11.59
C LEU A 163 -28.39 13.94 -10.19
N SER A 164 -27.69 14.60 -9.27
CA SER A 164 -27.53 14.11 -7.91
C SER A 164 -28.88 14.05 -7.19
N ALA A 165 -29.14 12.94 -6.51
CA ALA A 165 -30.28 12.78 -5.62
C ALA A 165 -30.01 13.33 -4.21
N THR A 166 -28.76 13.66 -3.90
CA THR A 166 -28.29 14.06 -2.57
C THR A 166 -27.86 15.52 -2.54
N HIS A 167 -27.96 16.17 -1.38
CA HIS A 167 -27.56 17.59 -1.27
C HIS A 167 -26.05 17.76 -1.10
N ASP A 168 -25.37 16.71 -0.66
CA ASP A 168 -23.93 16.64 -0.41
C ASP A 168 -23.15 15.97 -1.55
N LEU A 169 -23.84 15.64 -2.65
CA LEU A 169 -23.28 15.06 -3.88
C LEU A 169 -22.58 13.72 -3.68
N ASP A 170 -22.89 13.01 -2.59
CA ASP A 170 -22.25 11.74 -2.23
C ASP A 170 -22.49 10.67 -3.31
N ASP A 171 -23.66 10.67 -3.92
CA ASP A 171 -24.08 9.71 -4.97
C ASP A 171 -23.39 9.94 -6.33
N ILE A 172 -22.72 11.07 -6.52
CA ILE A 172 -21.97 11.40 -7.74
C ILE A 172 -20.49 11.72 -7.46
N GLU A 173 -20.03 11.61 -6.21
CA GLU A 173 -18.65 11.92 -5.81
C GLU A 173 -17.64 11.16 -6.69
N GLU A 174 -17.92 9.89 -6.97
CA GLU A 174 -17.07 9.03 -7.78
C GLU A 174 -16.91 9.51 -9.23
N ALA A 175 -17.93 10.17 -9.78
CA ALA A 175 -17.93 10.72 -11.14
C ALA A 175 -17.13 12.04 -11.24
N LEU A 176 -17.04 12.78 -10.13
CA LEU A 176 -16.24 14.02 -10.06
C LEU A 176 -14.75 13.73 -9.89
N GLN A 177 -14.36 12.51 -9.48
CA GLN A 177 -12.96 12.19 -9.22
C GLN A 177 -12.13 12.13 -10.52
N PRO A 178 -10.95 12.79 -10.55
CA PRO A 178 -10.07 12.77 -11.72
C PRO A 178 -9.64 11.35 -12.08
N THR A 179 -9.34 11.12 -13.35
CA THR A 179 -8.80 9.85 -13.83
C THR A 179 -7.46 9.53 -13.19
N THR A 180 -7.07 8.25 -13.16
CA THR A 180 -5.76 7.83 -12.64
C THR A 180 -4.59 8.54 -13.33
N ARG A 181 -4.75 8.88 -14.63
CA ARG A 181 -3.74 9.63 -15.40
C ARG A 181 -3.61 11.08 -14.92
N GLU A 182 -4.73 11.74 -14.68
CA GLU A 182 -4.74 13.11 -14.15
C GLU A 182 -4.21 13.16 -12.71
N LEU A 183 -4.59 12.18 -11.87
CA LEU A 183 -4.03 12.03 -10.52
C LEU A 183 -2.51 11.79 -10.56
N TYR A 184 -2.01 11.13 -11.61
CA TYR A 184 -0.58 10.93 -11.82
C TYR A 184 0.13 12.23 -12.22
N GLN A 185 -0.42 12.99 -13.16
CA GLN A 185 0.18 14.21 -13.71
C GLN A 185 0.07 15.41 -12.76
N TYR A 186 -1.10 15.62 -12.18
CA TYR A 186 -1.44 16.81 -11.37
C TYR A 186 -1.49 16.53 -9.87
N GLY A 187 -1.22 15.29 -9.44
CA GLY A 187 -1.19 14.93 -8.04
C GLY A 187 -0.11 15.66 -7.23
N VAL A 188 -0.43 15.97 -5.98
CA VAL A 188 0.44 16.75 -5.08
C VAL A 188 1.84 16.13 -4.95
N THR A 189 2.88 16.91 -5.24
CA THR A 189 4.29 16.46 -5.16
C THR A 189 4.79 16.46 -3.72
N PHE A 190 5.78 15.60 -3.41
CA PHE A 190 6.33 15.46 -2.06
C PHE A 190 6.84 16.79 -1.53
N ASP A 191 7.63 17.53 -2.30
CA ASP A 191 8.23 18.80 -1.89
C ASP A 191 7.20 19.93 -1.71
N SER A 192 6.06 19.81 -2.39
CA SER A 192 4.93 20.73 -2.21
C SER A 192 4.13 20.42 -0.94
N LEU A 193 4.01 19.13 -0.57
CA LEU A 193 3.25 18.65 0.59
C LEU A 193 4.06 18.70 1.88
N VAL A 194 5.29 18.19 1.89
CA VAL A 194 6.11 18.00 3.09
C VAL A 194 7.06 19.18 3.24
N ALA A 195 6.77 20.07 4.20
CA ALA A 195 7.66 21.18 4.53
C ALA A 195 8.87 20.75 5.36
N SER A 196 8.67 19.80 6.28
CA SER A 196 9.72 19.28 7.16
C SER A 196 9.40 17.85 7.55
N CYS A 197 10.45 17.02 7.62
CA CYS A 197 10.36 15.62 7.98
C CYS A 197 11.52 15.28 8.92
N THR A 198 11.22 14.73 10.10
CA THR A 198 12.23 14.19 11.01
C THR A 198 11.80 12.86 11.60
N PHE A 199 12.72 11.92 11.72
CA PHE A 199 12.53 10.62 12.35
C PHE A 199 13.74 10.31 13.24
N GLU A 200 13.51 9.97 14.51
CA GLU A 200 14.56 9.83 15.54
C GLU A 200 15.54 11.02 15.60
N GLY A 201 15.04 12.23 15.37
CA GLY A 201 15.83 13.47 15.34
C GLY A 201 16.67 13.67 14.07
N THR A 202 16.69 12.72 13.15
CA THR A 202 17.35 12.83 11.84
C THR A 202 16.39 13.32 10.77
N ARG A 203 16.88 14.07 9.78
CA ARG A 203 16.06 14.55 8.67
C ARG A 203 15.74 13.40 7.73
N CYS A 204 14.46 13.19 7.42
CA CYS A 204 14.04 12.28 6.36
C CYS A 204 13.95 12.97 5.01
N HIS A 205 14.15 12.19 3.95
CA HIS A 205 14.13 12.62 2.57
C HIS A 205 13.03 11.91 1.79
N ARG A 206 12.77 12.37 0.55
CA ARG A 206 11.73 11.81 -0.32
C ARG A 206 11.95 10.33 -0.60
N GLU A 207 13.21 9.88 -0.66
CA GLU A 207 13.62 8.50 -0.92
C GLU A 207 13.19 7.54 0.20
N ASN A 208 12.85 8.05 1.39
CA ASN A 208 12.29 7.24 2.48
C ASN A 208 10.78 6.99 2.34
N PHE A 209 10.15 7.52 1.28
CA PHE A 209 8.72 7.41 1.05
C PHE A 209 8.42 6.69 -0.26
N THR A 210 7.50 5.73 -0.20
CA THR A 210 6.94 5.05 -1.36
C THR A 210 5.67 5.75 -1.80
N VAL A 211 5.50 5.96 -3.11
CA VAL A 211 4.30 6.61 -3.65
C VAL A 211 3.20 5.59 -3.86
N LEU A 212 2.03 5.85 -3.28
CA LEU A 212 0.78 5.12 -3.50
C LEU A 212 -0.16 5.99 -4.33
N TYR A 213 -0.78 5.40 -5.36
CA TYR A 213 -1.87 6.03 -6.09
C TYR A 213 -3.18 5.44 -5.62
N ASP A 214 -3.87 6.19 -4.77
CA ASP A 214 -5.18 5.86 -4.27
C ASP A 214 -6.25 6.38 -5.25
N PRO A 215 -7.26 5.56 -5.64
CA PRO A 215 -8.29 5.96 -6.60
C PRO A 215 -9.17 7.10 -6.10
N ILE A 216 -9.27 7.26 -4.78
CA ILE A 216 -10.07 8.28 -4.11
C ILE A 216 -9.16 9.47 -3.75
N TYR A 217 -8.14 9.26 -2.92
CA TYR A 217 -7.30 10.34 -2.39
C TYR A 217 -6.18 10.81 -3.33
N GLY A 218 -5.96 10.12 -4.44
CA GLY A 218 -4.93 10.47 -5.40
C GLY A 218 -3.53 10.06 -4.94
N LYS A 219 -2.57 10.98 -5.03
CA LYS A 219 -1.16 10.69 -4.79
C LYS A 219 -0.84 10.75 -3.29
N CYS A 220 -0.54 9.60 -2.71
CA CYS A 220 -0.18 9.43 -1.29
C CYS A 220 1.31 9.06 -1.13
N TYR A 221 1.87 9.37 0.05
CA TYR A 221 3.26 9.06 0.40
C TYR A 221 3.29 8.17 1.65
N MET A 222 3.87 6.98 1.52
CA MET A 222 3.96 5.97 2.58
C MET A 222 5.39 5.94 3.13
N PHE A 223 5.55 6.26 4.41
CA PHE A 223 6.82 6.09 5.11
C PHE A 223 6.97 4.64 5.56
N ASN A 224 8.17 4.06 5.42
CA ASN A 224 8.49 2.72 5.92
C ASN A 224 7.62 1.58 5.33
N TYR A 225 7.20 1.71 4.08
CA TYR A 225 6.55 0.63 3.35
C TYR A 225 7.60 -0.25 2.65
N VAL A 226 7.59 -1.54 2.95
CA VAL A 226 8.50 -2.54 2.38
C VAL A 226 7.78 -3.40 1.34
N GLY A 227 6.46 -3.54 1.48
CA GLY A 227 5.69 -4.49 0.70
C GLY A 227 6.10 -5.93 0.98
N ASN A 228 5.79 -6.82 0.06
CA ASN A 228 6.15 -8.22 0.15
C ASN A 228 7.29 -8.53 -0.83
N ASP A 229 8.52 -8.17 -0.45
CA ASP A 229 9.72 -8.58 -1.18
C ASP A 229 10.13 -9.98 -0.74
N GLU A 230 9.86 -10.98 -1.59
CA GLU A 230 10.21 -12.38 -1.34
C GLU A 230 11.72 -12.61 -1.18
N THR A 231 12.55 -11.66 -1.62
CA THR A 231 14.01 -11.75 -1.49
C THR A 231 14.51 -11.37 -0.10
N GLY A 232 13.66 -10.79 0.77
CA GLY A 232 14.01 -10.36 2.12
C GLY A 232 15.09 -9.27 2.17
N SER A 233 15.27 -8.54 1.07
CA SER A 233 16.37 -7.59 0.91
C SER A 233 16.13 -6.27 1.66
N GLU A 234 14.86 -5.87 1.79
CA GLU A 234 14.43 -4.69 2.56
C GLU A 234 13.69 -5.13 3.83
N LYS A 235 14.03 -4.50 4.97
CA LYS A 235 13.39 -4.71 6.27
C LYS A 235 12.75 -3.41 6.74
N PRO A 236 11.61 -3.49 7.45
CA PRO A 236 11.02 -2.30 8.05
C PRO A 236 12.01 -1.62 9.01
N ILE A 237 12.01 -0.29 9.00
CA ILE A 237 12.78 0.53 9.92
C ILE A 237 12.23 0.31 11.34
N GLU A 238 13.10 -0.14 12.24
CA GLU A 238 12.81 -0.30 13.66
C GLU A 238 13.18 0.97 14.44
N ILE A 239 12.39 1.29 15.46
CA ILE A 239 12.66 2.43 16.35
C ILE A 239 13.56 2.02 17.51
N GLN A 240 14.47 2.91 17.91
CA GLN A 240 15.35 2.76 19.08
C GLN A 240 14.85 3.56 20.28
N THR A 241 14.01 4.57 20.04
CA THR A 241 13.48 5.47 21.09
C THR A 241 11.95 5.56 21.04
N TYR A 242 11.32 5.58 22.21
CA TYR A 242 9.87 5.81 22.35
C TYR A 242 9.58 7.27 22.71
N GLY A 243 8.33 7.68 22.57
CA GLY A 243 7.87 9.03 22.87
C GLY A 243 7.98 9.99 21.69
N SER A 244 7.37 11.18 21.86
CA SER A 244 7.11 12.10 20.75
C SER A 244 8.36 12.65 20.04
N ILE A 245 9.52 12.64 20.69
CA ILE A 245 10.80 13.10 20.11
C ILE A 245 11.42 12.05 19.19
N GLY A 246 11.28 10.75 19.53
CA GLY A 246 11.82 9.64 18.75
C GLY A 246 10.98 9.27 17.53
N GLY A 247 9.70 9.64 17.52
CA GLY A 247 8.81 9.31 16.41
C GLY A 247 9.05 10.07 15.10
N LEU A 248 8.19 9.76 14.13
CA LEU A 248 8.07 10.51 12.88
C LEU A 248 7.36 11.84 13.14
N GLN A 249 7.98 12.95 12.79
CA GLN A 249 7.37 14.27 12.83
C GLN A 249 7.35 14.86 11.42
N LEU A 250 6.15 15.26 11.00
CA LEU A 250 5.89 15.87 9.71
C LEU A 250 5.29 17.25 9.91
N LEU A 251 5.78 18.22 9.15
CA LEU A 251 5.10 19.49 8.94
C LEU A 251 4.63 19.50 7.49
N LEU A 252 3.32 19.52 7.28
CA LEU A 252 2.70 19.46 5.96
C LEU A 252 2.13 20.83 5.57
N ARG A 253 2.15 21.11 4.27
CA ARG A 253 1.51 22.27 3.64
C ARG A 253 0.23 21.82 2.98
N VAL A 254 -0.89 22.38 3.41
CA VAL A 254 -2.21 22.16 2.82
C VAL A 254 -2.70 23.49 2.27
N THR A 255 -3.17 23.48 1.03
CA THR A 255 -3.66 24.69 0.38
C THR A 255 -5.17 24.79 0.54
N ASP A 256 -5.64 25.97 0.92
CA ASP A 256 -7.06 26.32 0.89
C ASP A 256 -7.41 27.06 -0.43
N GLU A 257 -6.41 27.67 -1.09
CA GLU A 257 -6.61 28.58 -2.23
C GLU A 257 -6.77 27.89 -3.61
N PHE A 258 -6.57 26.57 -3.68
CA PHE A 258 -6.67 25.76 -4.91
C PHE A 258 -7.36 24.42 -4.66
N ALA A 259 -8.12 24.30 -3.57
CA ALA A 259 -8.99 23.16 -3.42
C ALA A 259 -10.00 23.22 -4.58
N LEU A 260 -10.03 22.18 -5.41
CA LEU A 260 -11.13 22.03 -6.34
C LEU A 260 -12.35 21.76 -5.46
N ASP A 261 -13.14 22.80 -5.18
CA ASP A 261 -14.22 22.79 -4.19
C ASP A 261 -15.27 21.70 -4.45
N LEU A 262 -15.35 21.20 -5.68
CA LEU A 262 -16.23 20.11 -6.10
C LEU A 262 -15.61 18.71 -5.96
N LEU A 263 -14.30 18.58 -5.72
CA LEU A 263 -13.63 17.28 -5.59
C LEU A 263 -13.68 16.70 -4.17
N ARG A 264 -13.65 17.56 -3.14
CA ARG A 264 -13.52 17.12 -1.75
C ARG A 264 -14.30 18.02 -0.80
N ARG A 265 -15.05 17.38 0.11
CA ARG A 265 -15.82 18.03 1.19
C ARG A 265 -14.96 18.42 2.39
N GLU A 266 -13.80 17.78 2.55
CA GLU A 266 -12.91 17.96 3.70
C GLU A 266 -11.59 18.59 3.28
N ILE A 267 -11.11 19.56 4.07
CA ILE A 267 -9.82 20.22 3.89
C ILE A 267 -8.89 19.80 5.02
N GLY A 268 -7.73 19.23 4.67
CA GLY A 268 -6.74 18.74 5.61
C GLY A 268 -5.82 17.68 5.00
N ALA A 269 -5.25 16.85 5.86
CA ALA A 269 -4.50 15.67 5.45
C ALA A 269 -5.06 14.43 6.16
N ARG A 270 -5.06 13.28 5.49
CA ARG A 270 -5.44 12.00 6.08
C ARG A 270 -4.19 11.17 6.35
N VAL A 271 -4.06 10.69 7.59
CA VAL A 271 -2.91 9.88 8.02
C VAL A 271 -3.39 8.47 8.36
N VAL A 272 -2.81 7.47 7.72
CA VAL A 272 -3.18 6.06 7.90
C VAL A 272 -2.00 5.29 8.48
N ILE A 273 -2.25 4.57 9.56
CA ILE A 273 -1.28 3.66 10.17
C ILE A 273 -1.61 2.25 9.69
N HIS A 274 -0.63 1.56 9.11
CA HIS A 274 -0.81 0.22 8.55
C HIS A 274 0.44 -0.63 8.73
N ASP A 275 0.31 -1.95 8.53
CA ASP A 275 1.45 -2.88 8.54
C ASP A 275 2.38 -2.60 7.35
N PRO A 276 3.72 -2.60 7.54
CA PRO A 276 4.71 -2.34 6.48
C PRO A 276 4.61 -3.23 5.24
N HIS A 277 4.00 -4.41 5.36
CA HIS A 277 3.92 -5.42 4.29
C HIS A 277 2.60 -5.40 3.51
N ILE A 278 1.64 -4.55 3.91
CA ILE A 278 0.34 -4.43 3.25
C ILE A 278 0.12 -3.00 2.75
N LEU A 279 -0.59 -2.86 1.64
CA LEU A 279 -1.07 -1.54 1.22
C LEU A 279 -2.14 -1.00 2.19
N PRO A 280 -2.17 0.30 2.48
CA PRO A 280 -3.21 0.86 3.34
C PRO A 280 -4.58 0.85 2.66
N PHE A 281 -5.63 0.80 3.46
CA PHE A 281 -7.00 1.06 3.04
C PHE A 281 -7.33 2.52 3.41
N VAL A 282 -6.96 3.45 2.53
CA VAL A 282 -6.96 4.90 2.85
C VAL A 282 -8.38 5.44 3.03
N ALA A 283 -9.36 4.91 2.31
CA ALA A 283 -10.75 5.34 2.41
C ALA A 283 -11.42 4.88 3.72
N GLU A 284 -11.12 3.66 4.17
CA GLU A 284 -11.77 3.04 5.33
C GLU A 284 -11.08 3.41 6.64
N TYR A 285 -9.75 3.43 6.66
CA TYR A 285 -8.97 3.73 7.85
C TYR A 285 -8.29 5.08 7.76
N GLY A 286 -7.90 5.62 8.92
CA GLY A 286 -7.10 6.83 9.02
C GLY A 286 -7.66 7.87 9.97
N VAL A 287 -6.84 8.89 10.20
CA VAL A 287 -7.15 10.05 11.03
C VAL A 287 -7.08 11.28 10.14
N ASN A 288 -8.18 12.02 10.10
CA ASN A 288 -8.24 13.32 9.43
C ASN A 288 -7.56 14.37 10.33
N VAL A 289 -6.54 15.04 9.79
CA VAL A 289 -5.76 16.07 10.46
C VAL A 289 -6.14 17.43 9.89
N ARG A 290 -6.60 18.31 10.77
CA ARG A 290 -7.05 19.65 10.42
C ARG A 290 -5.87 20.58 10.14
N PRO A 291 -6.00 21.52 9.17
CA PRO A 291 -5.07 22.63 9.03
C PRO A 291 -4.92 23.44 10.33
N LYS A 292 -3.73 24.01 10.58
CA LYS A 292 -3.40 24.83 11.76
C LYS A 292 -3.36 24.10 13.11
N ASP A 293 -3.47 22.77 13.10
CA ASP A 293 -3.27 21.93 14.28
C ASP A 293 -1.95 21.15 14.20
N MET A 294 -1.40 20.85 15.37
CA MET A 294 -0.34 19.89 15.62
C MET A 294 -0.99 18.66 16.28
N THR A 295 -1.12 17.59 15.51
CA THR A 295 -1.75 16.34 15.92
C THR A 295 -0.71 15.29 16.28
N ALA A 296 -0.80 14.75 17.48
CA ALA A 296 -0.01 13.67 18.00
C ALA A 296 -0.81 12.36 17.97
N ILE A 297 -0.30 11.39 17.22
CA ILE A 297 -0.82 10.03 17.09
C ILE A 297 0.14 9.12 17.85
N GLU A 298 -0.33 8.65 18.99
CA GLU A 298 0.41 7.76 19.89
C GLU A 298 0.03 6.32 19.57
N LEU A 299 1.01 5.49 19.26
CA LEU A 299 0.85 4.11 18.80
C LEU A 299 1.03 3.10 19.94
N SER A 300 0.24 2.03 19.87
CA SER A 300 0.38 0.81 20.66
C SER A 300 0.35 -0.41 19.72
N TYR A 301 1.28 -1.34 19.93
CA TYR A 301 1.41 -2.53 19.08
C TYR A 301 0.90 -3.77 19.79
N SER A 302 0.08 -4.55 19.09
CA SER A 302 -0.39 -5.84 19.57
C SER A 302 -0.36 -6.90 18.48
N LYS A 303 -0.02 -8.13 18.86
CA LYS A 303 -0.06 -9.31 18.01
C LYS A 303 -1.20 -10.21 18.48
N ILE A 304 -2.06 -10.62 17.56
CA ILE A 304 -3.17 -11.53 17.84
C ILE A 304 -2.91 -12.85 17.13
N GLU A 305 -2.89 -13.94 17.91
CA GLU A 305 -2.75 -15.33 17.44
C GLU A 305 -4.01 -16.12 17.82
N ARG A 306 -4.79 -16.53 16.81
CA ARG A 306 -6.05 -17.27 16.96
C ARG A 306 -5.85 -18.75 16.66
N LEU A 307 -6.67 -19.59 17.27
CA LEU A 307 -6.61 -21.04 17.03
C LEU A 307 -7.28 -21.41 15.70
N THR A 308 -6.65 -22.35 14.99
CA THR A 308 -7.23 -23.00 13.81
C THR A 308 -8.20 -24.11 14.22
N LYS A 309 -8.84 -24.73 13.21
CA LYS A 309 -9.69 -25.91 13.43
C LYS A 309 -8.87 -27.02 14.10
N PRO A 310 -9.44 -27.77 15.08
CA PRO A 310 -10.86 -27.79 15.48
C PRO A 310 -11.30 -26.76 16.52
N TRP A 311 -10.38 -26.00 17.14
CA TRP A 311 -10.74 -25.09 18.25
C TRP A 311 -11.28 -23.74 17.79
N GLY A 312 -10.77 -23.23 16.68
CA GLY A 312 -11.24 -21.98 16.07
C GLY A 312 -11.47 -22.12 14.57
N ASN A 313 -11.75 -20.99 13.92
CA ASN A 313 -12.20 -20.96 12.53
C ASN A 313 -11.48 -19.87 11.71
N CYS A 314 -10.26 -19.52 12.11
CA CYS A 314 -9.43 -18.56 11.40
C CYS A 314 -8.85 -19.14 10.10
N LEU A 315 -8.39 -18.26 9.20
CA LEU A 315 -7.71 -18.62 7.96
C LEU A 315 -6.20 -18.41 8.13
N ASP A 316 -5.42 -19.49 7.94
CA ASP A 316 -3.99 -19.48 8.25
C ASP A 316 -3.12 -19.02 7.06
N HIS A 317 -3.57 -19.26 5.81
CA HIS A 317 -2.66 -19.19 4.64
C HIS A 317 -3.29 -18.78 3.30
N TYR A 318 -4.19 -17.79 3.26
CA TYR A 318 -4.59 -17.22 1.96
C TYR A 318 -3.76 -15.97 1.66
N ARG A 319 -2.59 -16.14 1.03
CA ARG A 319 -1.95 -15.01 0.35
C ARG A 319 -2.96 -14.44 -0.64
N MET A 320 -3.21 -13.12 -0.60
CA MET A 320 -4.07 -12.47 -1.59
C MET A 320 -3.39 -12.54 -2.96
N SER A 321 -4.09 -12.25 -4.07
CA SER A 321 -3.59 -12.52 -5.45
C SER A 321 -2.27 -11.84 -5.84
N ASN A 322 -1.67 -11.04 -4.96
CA ASN A 322 -0.43 -10.29 -5.14
C ASN A 322 0.63 -10.62 -4.06
N ASP A 323 0.55 -11.81 -3.44
CA ASP A 323 1.37 -12.28 -2.32
C ASP A 323 1.27 -11.48 -1.01
N GLU A 324 0.36 -10.51 -0.92
CA GLU A 324 0.13 -9.75 0.30
C GLU A 324 -0.48 -10.61 1.42
N PRO A 325 -0.16 -10.30 2.70
CA PRO A 325 -0.85 -10.86 3.86
C PRO A 325 -2.38 -10.70 3.76
N TYR A 326 -3.08 -11.75 4.16
CA TYR A 326 -4.54 -11.76 4.23
C TYR A 326 -5.06 -10.72 5.22
N THR A 327 -6.08 -9.97 4.82
CA THR A 327 -6.88 -9.13 5.72
C THR A 327 -8.37 -9.34 5.42
N VAL A 328 -9.22 -9.20 6.44
CA VAL A 328 -10.67 -9.34 6.26
C VAL A 328 -11.19 -8.32 5.26
N LEU A 329 -10.84 -7.04 5.44
CA LEU A 329 -11.23 -5.97 4.54
C LEU A 329 -10.71 -6.18 3.10
N GLY A 330 -9.48 -6.69 2.94
CA GLY A 330 -8.95 -7.02 1.62
C GLY A 330 -9.75 -8.09 0.91
N CYS A 331 -10.19 -9.13 1.64
CA CYS A 331 -11.07 -10.15 1.12
C CYS A 331 -12.44 -9.59 0.72
N GLU A 332 -13.06 -8.77 1.58
CA GLU A 332 -14.36 -8.15 1.30
C GLU A 332 -14.31 -7.27 0.05
N LYS A 333 -13.27 -6.42 -0.06
CA LYS A 333 -13.05 -5.56 -1.23
C LYS A 333 -12.81 -6.36 -2.50
N TYR A 334 -12.00 -7.42 -2.42
CA TYR A 334 -11.78 -8.33 -3.55
C TYR A 334 -13.07 -9.02 -4.01
N CYS A 335 -13.92 -9.43 -3.07
CA CYS A 335 -15.20 -10.06 -3.37
C CYS A 335 -16.22 -9.08 -3.97
N GLY A 336 -16.31 -7.86 -3.43
CA GLY A 336 -17.10 -6.79 -4.03
C GLY A 336 -16.59 -6.46 -5.43
N PHE A 337 -15.28 -6.30 -5.60
CA PHE A 337 -14.63 -6.08 -6.90
C PHE A 337 -15.02 -7.17 -7.91
N ARG A 338 -14.88 -8.45 -7.55
CA ARG A 338 -15.22 -9.58 -8.41
C ARG A 338 -16.70 -9.61 -8.76
N SER A 339 -17.58 -9.41 -7.78
CA SER A 339 -19.03 -9.37 -8.02
C SER A 339 -19.41 -8.21 -8.96
N MET A 340 -18.73 -7.07 -8.85
CA MET A 340 -18.96 -5.90 -9.71
C MET A 340 -18.52 -6.17 -11.14
N THR A 341 -17.31 -6.70 -11.33
CA THR A 341 -16.77 -6.97 -12.67
C THR A 341 -17.55 -8.06 -13.40
N GLU A 342 -18.01 -9.10 -12.70
CA GLU A 342 -18.75 -10.21 -13.32
C GLU A 342 -20.20 -9.83 -13.69
N LYS A 343 -20.85 -8.96 -12.88
CA LYS A 343 -22.26 -8.58 -13.12
C LYS A 343 -22.41 -7.33 -13.99
N CYS A 344 -21.54 -6.34 -13.81
CA CYS A 344 -21.66 -5.02 -14.45
C CYS A 344 -20.57 -4.72 -15.47
N ASN A 345 -19.56 -5.60 -15.62
CA ASN A 345 -18.40 -5.41 -16.52
C ASN A 345 -17.64 -4.08 -16.30
N CYS A 346 -17.79 -3.49 -15.11
CA CYS A 346 -17.12 -2.29 -14.66
C CYS A 346 -16.77 -2.45 -13.18
N THR A 347 -16.01 -1.51 -12.62
CA THR A 347 -15.69 -1.50 -11.20
C THR A 347 -15.79 -0.10 -10.62
N MET A 348 -15.94 -0.02 -9.30
CA MET A 348 -15.99 1.25 -8.59
C MET A 348 -14.72 1.51 -7.80
N ARG A 349 -14.35 2.79 -7.70
CA ARG A 349 -13.09 3.25 -7.09
C ARG A 349 -12.94 2.81 -5.65
N HIS A 350 -14.02 2.80 -4.88
CA HIS A 350 -13.98 2.39 -3.48
C HIS A 350 -13.71 0.88 -3.30
N LEU A 351 -13.84 0.05 -4.34
CA LEU A 351 -13.47 -1.38 -4.28
C LEU A 351 -11.99 -1.61 -4.55
N LEU A 352 -11.27 -0.56 -4.97
CA LEU A 352 -9.87 -0.60 -5.34
C LEU A 352 -9.00 -0.08 -4.19
N ARG A 353 -7.88 -0.75 -3.94
CA ARG A 353 -6.92 -0.44 -2.85
C ARG A 353 -5.80 0.53 -3.27
N GLY A 354 -5.82 0.97 -4.53
CA GLY A 354 -4.73 1.72 -5.15
C GLY A 354 -3.57 0.84 -5.59
N ALA A 355 -2.56 1.45 -6.20
CA ALA A 355 -1.40 0.75 -6.73
C ALA A 355 -0.11 1.55 -6.51
N VAL A 356 0.99 0.80 -6.29
CA VAL A 356 2.35 1.32 -6.42
C VAL A 356 2.74 1.18 -7.89
N LEU A 357 3.32 2.23 -8.49
CA LEU A 357 3.55 2.38 -9.94
C LEU A 357 4.21 1.19 -10.65
N ASN A 358 4.91 0.32 -9.92
CA ASN A 358 5.63 -0.82 -10.48
C ASN A 358 4.77 -2.11 -10.65
N LYS A 359 3.47 -2.09 -10.32
CA LYS A 359 2.58 -3.26 -10.42
C LYS A 359 1.21 -2.95 -11.06
N LEU A 360 1.16 -2.05 -12.05
CA LEU A 360 -0.08 -1.72 -12.77
C LEU A 360 -0.44 -2.80 -13.81
N LYS A 361 -1.11 -3.87 -13.35
CA LYS A 361 -2.04 -4.67 -14.14
C LYS A 361 -3.16 -5.08 -13.18
N PRO A 362 -4.46 -4.88 -13.50
CA PRO A 362 -5.06 -5.00 -14.84
C PRO A 362 -5.91 -3.78 -15.27
N ALA A 363 -6.19 -3.72 -16.57
CA ALA A 363 -7.10 -2.76 -17.19
C ALA A 363 -8.56 -3.17 -16.92
N PHE A 364 -9.17 -2.57 -15.90
CA PHE A 364 -10.61 -2.66 -15.68
C PHE A 364 -11.22 -1.28 -15.87
N ALA A 365 -12.36 -1.23 -16.57
CA ALA A 365 -13.07 0.02 -16.77
C ALA A 365 -13.76 0.45 -15.47
N LEU A 366 -13.63 1.72 -15.11
CA LEU A 366 -14.45 2.32 -14.06
C LEU A 366 -15.90 2.43 -14.55
N CYS A 367 -16.86 2.24 -13.65
CA CYS A 367 -18.28 2.41 -13.98
C CYS A 367 -18.56 3.87 -14.34
N ASN A 368 -19.23 4.10 -15.47
CA ASN A 368 -19.64 5.42 -15.89
C ASN A 368 -20.98 5.79 -15.24
N VAL A 369 -20.96 6.76 -14.32
CA VAL A 369 -22.18 7.21 -13.61
C VAL A 369 -23.16 7.93 -14.52
N SER A 370 -22.72 8.42 -15.68
CA SER A 370 -23.59 9.03 -16.69
C SER A 370 -24.42 8.00 -17.44
N ASP A 371 -23.96 6.74 -17.48
CA ASP A 371 -24.71 5.64 -18.06
C ASP A 371 -25.66 5.06 -17.01
N LEU A 372 -26.96 5.20 -17.28
CA LEU A 372 -28.01 4.78 -16.36
C LEU A 372 -27.98 3.27 -16.10
N GLU A 373 -27.62 2.44 -17.09
CA GLU A 373 -27.56 0.98 -16.93
C GLU A 373 -26.43 0.60 -15.98
N GLN A 374 -25.24 1.19 -16.17
CA GLN A 374 -24.09 0.96 -15.31
C GLN A 374 -24.31 1.53 -13.90
N LYS A 375 -24.93 2.70 -13.78
CA LYS A 375 -25.30 3.31 -12.49
C LYS A 375 -26.25 2.39 -11.72
N MET A 376 -27.34 1.93 -12.33
CA MET A 376 -28.28 1.03 -11.67
C MET A 376 -27.64 -0.33 -11.31
N CYS A 377 -26.82 -0.89 -12.20
CA CYS A 377 -26.15 -2.16 -11.94
C CYS A 377 -25.18 -2.04 -10.75
N SER A 378 -24.32 -1.03 -10.76
CA SER A 378 -23.32 -0.81 -9.71
C SER A 378 -23.95 -0.53 -8.35
N GLN A 379 -25.01 0.29 -8.30
CA GLN A 379 -25.80 0.52 -7.09
C GLN A 379 -26.43 -0.77 -6.56
N ASN A 380 -27.08 -1.55 -7.43
CA ASN A 380 -27.71 -2.82 -7.06
C ASN A 380 -26.70 -3.83 -6.50
N VAL A 381 -25.49 -3.91 -7.06
CA VAL A 381 -24.43 -4.79 -6.55
C VAL A 381 -23.93 -4.34 -5.17
N MET A 382 -23.85 -3.04 -4.91
CA MET A 382 -23.45 -2.52 -3.60
C MET A 382 -24.52 -2.68 -2.53
N GLU A 383 -25.78 -2.42 -2.87
CA GLU A 383 -26.91 -2.62 -1.97
C GLU A 383 -27.05 -4.08 -1.57
N ASN A 384 -26.71 -5.01 -2.47
CA ASN A 384 -26.70 -6.45 -2.22
C ASN A 384 -25.31 -6.98 -1.80
N SER A 385 -24.56 -6.22 -1.01
CA SER A 385 -23.21 -6.62 -0.56
C SER A 385 -23.18 -7.94 0.23
N GLU A 386 -24.27 -8.31 0.90
CA GLU A 386 -24.43 -9.62 1.57
C GLU A 386 -24.23 -10.81 0.59
N LYS A 387 -24.67 -10.65 -0.67
CA LYS A 387 -24.56 -11.68 -1.70
C LYS A 387 -23.15 -11.85 -2.24
N TRP A 388 -22.19 -10.98 -1.87
CA TRP A 388 -20.80 -11.19 -2.27
C TRP A 388 -20.23 -12.49 -1.69
N SER A 389 -20.74 -12.91 -0.53
CA SER A 389 -20.36 -14.17 0.13
C SER A 389 -20.77 -15.43 -0.64
N GLU A 390 -21.72 -15.32 -1.58
CA GLU A 390 -22.17 -16.45 -2.42
C GLU A 390 -21.09 -16.85 -3.44
N TRP A 391 -20.14 -15.96 -3.75
CA TRP A 391 -19.09 -16.24 -4.74
C TRP A 391 -18.05 -17.25 -4.20
N PRO A 392 -17.58 -18.20 -5.03
CA PRO A 392 -16.56 -19.15 -4.62
C PRO A 392 -15.27 -18.44 -4.17
N GLY A 393 -14.85 -18.69 -2.93
CA GLY A 393 -13.68 -18.07 -2.32
C GLY A 393 -13.98 -16.82 -1.48
N CYS A 394 -15.23 -16.35 -1.42
CA CYS A 394 -15.64 -15.14 -0.70
C CYS A 394 -16.14 -15.39 0.73
N ASN A 395 -15.48 -16.30 1.45
CA ASN A 395 -15.75 -16.54 2.86
C ASN A 395 -14.70 -15.82 3.71
N CYS A 396 -14.90 -14.52 3.90
CA CYS A 396 -13.94 -13.66 4.59
C CYS A 396 -14.02 -13.87 6.10
N ARG A 397 -12.96 -14.43 6.68
CA ARG A 397 -12.87 -14.77 8.11
C ARG A 397 -11.60 -14.18 8.69
N SER A 398 -11.56 -13.94 10.01
CA SER A 398 -10.38 -13.38 10.65
C SER A 398 -9.11 -14.22 10.39
N PRO A 399 -7.96 -13.57 10.13
CA PRO A 399 -6.68 -14.27 10.02
C PRO A 399 -6.27 -14.91 11.34
N CYS A 400 -5.49 -15.99 11.24
CA CYS A 400 -4.94 -16.67 12.41
C CYS A 400 -3.82 -15.87 13.09
N SER A 401 -3.04 -15.11 12.33
CA SER A 401 -2.03 -14.18 12.84
C SER A 401 -2.30 -12.79 12.31
N GLU A 402 -2.40 -11.82 13.21
CA GLU A 402 -2.71 -10.43 12.88
C GLU A 402 -1.84 -9.47 13.69
N ASN A 403 -1.28 -8.47 13.01
CA ASN A 403 -0.58 -7.36 13.62
C ASN A 403 -1.54 -6.17 13.71
N VAL A 404 -1.83 -5.70 14.93
CA VAL A 404 -2.79 -4.63 15.17
C VAL A 404 -2.09 -3.43 15.79
N TYR A 405 -2.16 -2.30 15.08
CA TYR A 405 -1.68 -0.99 15.54
C TYR A 405 -2.88 -0.18 16.03
N SER A 406 -3.02 -0.06 17.35
CA SER A 406 -4.01 0.84 17.94
C SER A 406 -3.37 2.20 18.21
N TYR A 407 -4.19 3.27 18.21
CA TYR A 407 -3.67 4.61 18.41
C TYR A 407 -4.61 5.53 19.18
N SER A 408 -4.03 6.45 19.94
CA SER A 408 -4.70 7.59 20.58
C SER A 408 -4.31 8.87 19.86
N VAL A 409 -5.29 9.73 19.58
CA VAL A 409 -5.09 10.99 18.87
C VAL A 409 -5.31 12.16 19.82
N THR A 410 -4.34 13.06 19.85
CA THR A 410 -4.45 14.33 20.57
C THR A 410 -4.03 15.47 19.66
N SER A 411 -4.67 16.63 19.78
CA SER A 411 -4.39 17.78 18.92
C SER A 411 -4.22 19.04 19.75
N SER A 412 -3.34 19.92 19.27
CA SER A 412 -3.07 21.22 19.85
C SER A 412 -2.90 22.25 18.75
N LYS A 413 -3.15 23.52 19.02
CA LYS A 413 -3.00 24.57 18.00
C LYS A 413 -1.54 24.69 17.55
N LEU A 414 -1.29 24.66 16.24
CA LEU A 414 0.02 24.89 15.65
C LEU A 414 0.41 26.37 15.79
N ASN A 415 1.63 26.63 16.27
CA ASN A 415 2.20 27.98 16.25
C ASN A 415 2.81 28.27 14.87
N GLU A 416 1.98 28.69 13.92
CA GLU A 416 2.44 29.01 12.55
C GLU A 416 3.50 30.11 12.53
N ASN A 417 3.36 31.13 13.39
CA ASN A 417 4.30 32.24 13.47
C ASN A 417 5.71 31.78 13.84
N TYR A 418 5.83 30.77 14.69
CA TYR A 418 7.12 30.17 15.01
C TYR A 418 7.79 29.60 13.76
N TYR A 419 7.08 28.79 12.97
CA TYR A 419 7.64 28.17 11.76
C TYR A 419 7.94 29.20 10.67
N LYS A 420 7.04 30.17 10.45
CA LYS A 420 7.25 31.27 9.50
C LYS A 420 8.49 32.10 9.87
N THR A 421 8.62 32.47 11.15
CA THR A 421 9.77 33.26 11.64
C THR A 421 11.08 32.47 11.54
N ALA A 422 11.09 31.21 11.98
CA ALA A 422 12.28 30.37 11.92
C ALA A 422 12.75 30.16 10.47
N LYS A 423 11.81 30.01 9.53
CA LYS A 423 12.13 29.87 8.10
C LYS A 423 12.63 31.18 7.51
N ALA A 424 11.98 32.30 7.80
CA ALA A 424 12.42 33.63 7.35
C ALA A 424 13.84 33.93 7.83
N ILE A 425 14.17 33.65 9.10
CA ILE A 425 15.52 33.83 9.65
C ILE A 425 16.54 32.94 8.93
N ARG A 426 16.19 31.69 8.64
CA ARG A 426 17.10 30.77 7.92
C ARG A 426 17.36 31.16 6.47
N THR A 427 16.43 31.87 5.84
CA THR A 427 16.57 32.35 4.45
C THR A 427 17.04 33.79 4.35
N LEU A 428 17.43 34.41 5.48
CA LEU A 428 18.05 35.72 5.49
C LEU A 428 19.34 35.67 4.67
N ASN A 429 19.37 36.46 3.60
CA ASN A 429 20.57 36.70 2.83
C ASN A 429 20.75 38.20 2.61
N MET A 430 22.00 38.64 2.49
CA MET A 430 22.32 40.00 2.08
C MET A 430 22.45 40.04 0.58
N ASP A 431 21.65 40.89 -0.07
CA ASP A 431 21.82 41.17 -1.48
C ASP A 431 23.12 41.98 -1.72
N SER A 432 23.59 41.97 -2.96
CA SER A 432 24.68 42.78 -3.52
C SER A 432 24.58 44.28 -3.18
N GLU A 433 23.36 44.80 -2.98
CA GLU A 433 23.10 46.18 -2.53
C GLU A 433 23.02 46.36 -1.00
N LYS A 434 23.47 45.36 -0.20
CA LYS A 434 23.36 45.33 1.26
C LYS A 434 21.93 45.43 1.82
N ARG A 435 20.92 45.08 1.01
CA ARG A 435 19.53 44.97 1.45
C ARG A 435 19.30 43.58 2.05
N ILE A 436 18.54 43.53 3.14
CA ILE A 436 18.13 42.26 3.73
C ILE A 436 17.08 41.64 2.80
N LYS A 437 17.43 40.52 2.17
CA LYS A 437 16.50 39.71 1.41
C LYS A 437 16.06 38.56 2.31
N TYR A 438 14.76 38.49 2.56
CA TYR A 438 14.11 37.33 3.16
C TYR A 438 12.94 36.94 2.27
N VAL A 439 12.57 35.67 2.30
CA VAL A 439 11.38 35.21 1.57
C VAL A 439 10.17 35.57 2.44
N ASP A 440 9.27 36.39 1.89
CA ASP A 440 8.00 36.72 2.54
C ASP A 440 7.04 35.54 2.40
N TYR A 441 6.60 35.00 3.54
CA TYR A 441 5.76 33.81 3.64
C TYR A 441 4.35 34.13 4.17
N THR A 442 3.93 35.40 4.08
CA THR A 442 2.57 35.83 4.42
C THR A 442 1.50 35.10 3.60
N HIS A 443 1.78 34.77 2.34
CA HIS A 443 0.92 34.04 1.41
C HIS A 443 1.19 32.52 1.36
N GLU A 444 1.92 31.94 2.33
CA GLU A 444 2.12 30.48 2.32
C GLU A 444 0.84 29.71 2.66
N LYS A 445 0.71 28.55 1.99
CA LYS A 445 -0.25 27.49 2.30
C LYS A 445 -0.35 27.24 3.81
N SER A 446 -1.57 26.96 4.27
CA SER A 446 -1.87 26.59 5.65
C SER A 446 -1.00 25.40 6.07
N MET A 447 -0.45 25.44 7.28
CA MET A 447 0.43 24.38 7.77
C MET A 447 -0.30 23.49 8.77
N LEU A 448 0.02 22.20 8.77
CA LEU A 448 -0.39 21.28 9.83
C LEU A 448 0.78 20.39 10.26
N GLY A 449 0.79 20.05 11.54
CA GLY A 449 1.82 19.21 12.13
C GLY A 449 1.27 17.83 12.47
N VAL A 450 2.05 16.80 12.20
CA VAL A 450 1.73 15.42 12.58
C VAL A 450 2.93 14.84 13.33
N LYS A 451 2.67 14.20 14.47
CA LYS A 451 3.66 13.43 15.23
C LYS A 451 3.15 12.02 15.40
N VAL A 452 3.86 11.02 14.87
CA VAL A 452 3.53 9.61 15.02
C VAL A 452 4.63 8.94 15.84
N TYR A 453 4.30 8.39 16.99
CA TYR A 453 5.28 7.79 17.90
C TYR A 453 4.67 6.67 18.74
N PHE A 454 5.50 5.74 19.21
CA PHE A 454 5.06 4.73 20.17
C PHE A 454 5.12 5.30 21.59
N ASN A 455 4.09 5.01 22.40
CA ASN A 455 4.09 5.40 23.82
C ASN A 455 5.19 4.67 24.60
N SER A 456 5.31 3.37 24.36
CA SER A 456 6.27 2.50 25.01
C SER A 456 6.67 1.36 24.07
N PHE A 457 7.71 0.61 24.43
CA PHE A 457 8.09 -0.63 23.73
C PHE A 457 7.29 -1.86 24.17
N GLN A 458 6.21 -1.67 24.93
CA GLN A 458 5.37 -2.80 25.32
C GLN A 458 4.61 -3.33 24.11
N VAL A 459 4.79 -4.63 23.86
CA VAL A 459 4.06 -5.37 22.83
C VAL A 459 3.04 -6.25 23.53
N SER A 460 1.76 -6.05 23.21
CA SER A 460 0.69 -6.90 23.74
C SER A 460 0.54 -8.13 22.85
N ASN A 461 0.79 -9.33 23.40
CA ASN A 461 0.58 -10.57 22.66
C ASN A 461 -0.67 -11.29 23.17
N GLN A 462 -1.70 -11.35 22.33
CA GLN A 462 -2.97 -12.03 22.62
C GLN A 462 -2.99 -13.35 21.87
N ARG A 463 -2.82 -14.45 22.60
CA ARG A 463 -2.83 -15.79 22.02
C ARG A 463 -3.98 -16.62 22.58
N GLU A 464 -4.79 -17.17 21.69
CA GLU A 464 -5.77 -18.18 22.04
C GLU A 464 -5.07 -19.50 22.34
N VAL A 465 -5.38 -20.09 23.49
CA VAL A 465 -4.89 -21.40 23.92
C VAL A 465 -6.08 -22.32 24.20
N PRO A 466 -5.99 -23.62 23.86
CA PRO A 466 -7.11 -24.52 24.08
C PRO A 466 -7.38 -24.64 25.58
N SER A 467 -8.64 -24.48 26.00
CA SER A 467 -9.04 -24.62 27.42
C SER A 467 -8.74 -25.99 27.99
N TYR A 468 -8.64 -27.00 27.11
CA TYR A 468 -8.31 -28.36 27.48
C TYR A 468 -7.25 -28.92 26.55
N SER A 469 -6.06 -29.10 27.10
CA SER A 469 -4.92 -29.66 26.40
C SER A 469 -4.98 -31.19 26.38
N TRP A 470 -4.25 -31.82 25.47
CA TRP A 470 -4.15 -33.28 25.41
C TRP A 470 -3.55 -33.86 26.70
N GLU A 471 -2.61 -33.13 27.27
CA GLU A 471 -1.95 -33.42 28.53
C GLU A 471 -2.97 -33.40 29.68
N THR A 472 -3.84 -32.38 29.73
CA THR A 472 -4.92 -32.31 30.72
C THR A 472 -5.94 -33.44 30.51
N LEU A 473 -6.25 -33.80 29.27
CA LEU A 473 -7.13 -34.94 28.96
C LEU A 473 -6.59 -36.24 29.54
N MET A 474 -5.33 -36.55 29.26
CA MET A 474 -4.70 -37.78 29.74
C MET A 474 -4.52 -37.77 31.26
N ALA A 475 -4.18 -36.63 31.84
CA ALA A 475 -4.09 -36.48 33.29
C ALA A 475 -5.43 -36.73 33.98
N ASN A 476 -6.54 -36.21 33.45
CA ASN A 476 -7.85 -36.40 34.05
C ASN A 476 -8.41 -37.81 33.83
N ILE A 477 -8.17 -38.43 32.66
CA ILE A 477 -8.54 -39.83 32.43
C ILE A 477 -7.76 -40.73 33.39
N GLY A 478 -6.44 -40.58 33.44
CA GLY A 478 -5.57 -41.34 34.34
C GLY A 478 -5.90 -41.10 35.81
N GLY A 479 -6.16 -39.84 36.19
CA GLY A 479 -6.56 -39.46 37.54
C GLY A 479 -7.89 -40.08 37.96
N ASN A 480 -8.91 -40.03 37.10
CA ASN A 480 -10.21 -40.64 37.38
C ASN A 480 -10.14 -42.17 37.43
N LEU A 481 -9.43 -42.82 36.50
CA LEU A 481 -9.27 -44.27 36.51
C LEU A 481 -8.45 -44.76 37.72
N GLY A 482 -7.40 -44.03 38.07
CA GLY A 482 -6.60 -44.30 39.27
C GLY A 482 -7.39 -44.08 40.56
N PHE A 483 -8.20 -43.04 40.64
CA PHE A 483 -9.00 -42.73 41.82
C PHE A 483 -10.18 -43.71 42.01
N PHE A 484 -10.99 -43.94 40.97
CA PHE A 484 -12.19 -44.77 41.08
C PHE A 484 -11.93 -46.27 41.01
N MET A 485 -10.97 -46.70 40.20
CA MET A 485 -10.72 -48.13 39.95
C MET A 485 -9.36 -48.61 40.47
N GLY A 486 -8.49 -47.71 40.95
CA GLY A 486 -7.12 -48.06 41.34
C GLY A 486 -6.24 -48.48 40.16
N LEU A 487 -6.69 -48.23 38.92
CA LEU A 487 -5.96 -48.65 37.73
C LEU A 487 -4.76 -47.75 37.48
N THR A 488 -3.63 -48.38 37.21
CA THR A 488 -2.39 -47.70 36.84
C THR A 488 -1.97 -48.10 35.43
N LEU A 489 -1.01 -47.39 34.84
CA LEU A 489 -0.44 -47.79 33.55
C LEU A 489 0.05 -49.24 33.54
N VAL A 490 0.57 -49.72 34.69
CA VAL A 490 1.03 -51.11 34.86
C VAL A 490 -0.13 -52.10 34.71
N THR A 491 -1.30 -51.82 35.29
CA THR A 491 -2.47 -52.69 35.15
C THR A 491 -2.95 -52.83 33.70
N PHE A 492 -2.78 -51.79 32.87
CA PHE A 492 -3.08 -51.89 31.43
C PHE A 492 -2.06 -52.77 30.69
N LEU A 493 -0.78 -52.71 31.06
CA LEU A 493 0.25 -53.59 30.48
C LEU A 493 0.01 -55.05 30.84
N GLU A 494 -0.40 -55.34 32.09
CA GLU A 494 -0.75 -56.71 32.51
C GLU A 494 -1.93 -57.28 31.72
N ILE A 495 -2.98 -56.47 31.49
CA ILE A 495 -4.13 -56.89 30.66
C ILE A 495 -3.69 -57.13 29.21
N ALA A 496 -2.82 -56.27 28.67
CA ALA A 496 -2.30 -56.42 27.31
C ALA A 496 -1.45 -57.69 27.15
N GLU A 497 -0.58 -58.00 28.12
CA GLU A 497 0.20 -59.25 28.15
C GLU A 497 -0.73 -60.47 28.22
N PHE A 498 -1.74 -60.44 29.09
CA PHE A 498 -2.71 -61.52 29.20
C PHE A 498 -3.48 -61.74 27.88
N ILE A 499 -3.94 -60.67 27.22
CA ILE A 499 -4.62 -60.76 25.93
C ILE A 499 -3.67 -61.31 24.85
N TRP A 500 -2.42 -60.86 24.84
CA TRP A 500 -1.40 -61.35 23.91
C TRP A 500 -1.15 -62.85 24.07
N ASP A 501 -0.96 -63.32 25.30
CA ASP A 501 -0.77 -64.74 25.63
C ASP A 501 -2.01 -65.57 25.30
N PHE A 502 -3.21 -65.02 25.53
CA PHE A 502 -4.45 -65.66 25.14
C PHE A 502 -4.56 -65.82 23.62
N ILE A 503 -4.25 -64.78 22.84
CA ILE A 503 -4.24 -64.83 21.37
C ILE A 503 -3.21 -65.85 20.88
N LEU A 504 -1.97 -65.84 21.40
CA LEU A 504 -0.95 -66.81 21.04
C LEU A 504 -1.37 -68.25 21.34
N THR A 505 -2.00 -68.47 22.49
CA THR A 505 -2.50 -69.79 22.89
C THR A 505 -3.67 -70.23 22.01
N ALA A 506 -4.60 -69.33 21.68
CA ALA A 506 -5.70 -69.60 20.76
C ALA A 506 -5.21 -69.91 19.34
N CYS A 507 -4.24 -69.14 18.81
CA CYS A 507 -3.61 -69.39 17.51
C CYS A 507 -2.87 -70.73 17.47
N ARG A 508 -2.16 -71.11 18.56
CA ARG A 508 -1.53 -72.44 18.70
C ARG A 508 -2.57 -73.56 18.71
N ARG A 509 -3.71 -73.36 19.35
CA ARG A 509 -4.81 -74.34 19.41
C ARG A 509 -5.49 -74.53 18.04
N ILE A 510 -5.66 -73.45 17.28
CA ILE A 510 -6.19 -73.48 15.91
C ILE A 510 -5.20 -74.16 14.94
N SER A 511 -3.89 -73.91 15.08
CA SER A 511 -2.87 -74.59 14.25
C SER A 511 -2.72 -76.07 14.61
N SER A 512 -2.90 -76.43 15.88
CA SER A 512 -2.94 -77.83 16.34
C SER A 512 -4.18 -78.58 15.83
N ASN A 513 -5.34 -77.93 15.71
CA ASN A 513 -6.52 -78.54 15.09
C ASN A 513 -6.37 -78.71 13.58
N ARG A 514 -5.71 -77.76 12.88
CA ARG A 514 -5.35 -77.95 11.46
C ARG A 514 -4.39 -79.12 11.21
N LYS A 515 -3.51 -79.45 12.17
CA LYS A 515 -2.66 -80.65 12.09
C LYS A 515 -3.41 -81.96 12.39
N LYS A 516 -4.59 -81.91 13.03
CA LYS A 516 -5.44 -83.09 13.27
C LYS A 516 -6.35 -83.42 12.08
N ASP A 517 -6.78 -82.44 11.29
CA ASP A 517 -7.57 -82.65 10.07
C ASP A 517 -6.75 -83.11 8.85
N GLN A 518 -5.42 -83.12 8.95
CA GLN A 518 -4.50 -83.58 7.89
C GLN A 518 -3.83 -84.93 8.23
N GLY A 519 -4.45 -85.70 9.15
CA GLY A 519 -3.97 -87.01 9.62
C GLY A 519 -4.70 -88.23 9.07
N ASP A 520 -5.82 -88.08 8.35
CA ASP A 520 -6.60 -89.20 7.79
C ASP A 520 -6.85 -89.01 6.28
N ARG A 521 -5.85 -89.37 5.45
CA ARG A 521 -6.07 -89.91 4.09
C ARG A 521 -4.76 -90.43 3.46
N VAL A 522 -4.77 -91.74 3.22
CA VAL A 522 -4.00 -92.55 2.24
C VAL A 522 -2.69 -93.20 2.73
N SER A 523 -2.66 -94.53 2.54
CA SER A 523 -1.60 -95.51 2.82
C SER A 523 -1.02 -96.06 1.51
N CYS A 524 0.24 -96.54 1.59
CA CYS A 524 1.05 -97.32 0.62
C CYS A 524 1.61 -96.51 -0.58
N ASP A 525 2.86 -96.65 -1.05
CA ASP A 525 3.77 -97.81 -1.03
C ASP A 525 5.25 -97.40 -1.30
N GLU A 526 6.16 -98.34 -1.03
CA GLU A 526 7.60 -98.51 -1.36
C GLU A 526 8.18 -97.71 -2.57
N THR A 527 9.45 -97.28 -2.70
CA THR A 527 10.74 -97.97 -2.53
C THR A 527 11.96 -97.04 -2.81
N GLU A 528 13.13 -97.42 -2.26
CA GLU A 528 14.51 -97.31 -2.79
C GLU A 528 15.37 -96.01 -2.83
N LYS A 529 16.59 -96.18 -2.28
CA LYS A 529 17.94 -95.65 -2.67
C LYS A 529 18.18 -94.12 -2.48
N THR A 530 19.33 -93.60 -2.00
CA THR A 530 20.69 -94.08 -1.73
C THR A 530 21.48 -92.96 -1.01
N ARG A 531 22.26 -93.32 0.02
CA ARG A 531 23.65 -92.92 0.35
C ARG A 531 24.26 -91.61 -0.21
N LYS A 532 24.75 -90.73 0.68
CA LYS A 532 26.10 -90.09 0.76
C LYS A 532 26.07 -88.98 1.83
N GLU A 533 26.76 -89.15 2.96
CA GLU A 533 28.16 -88.75 3.26
C GLU A 533 28.39 -87.22 3.37
N ASP A 534 28.71 -86.82 4.61
CA ASP A 534 29.62 -85.77 5.10
C ASP A 534 29.69 -84.39 4.41
N SER A 535 29.50 -83.34 5.22
CA SER A 535 30.61 -82.44 5.66
C SER A 535 30.08 -81.15 6.32
N LEU A 536 30.55 -80.87 7.54
CA LEU A 536 30.84 -79.52 8.07
C LEU A 536 31.90 -78.85 7.14
N PRO A 537 32.08 -77.51 7.06
CA PRO A 537 32.12 -76.61 8.22
C PRO A 537 31.72 -75.12 7.98
N GLU A 538 31.90 -74.36 9.06
CA GLU A 538 32.45 -72.99 9.12
C GLU A 538 31.59 -71.72 8.88
N ARG A 539 31.71 -70.86 9.91
CA ARG A 539 31.47 -69.42 9.98
C ARG A 539 32.08 -68.65 8.81
N ALA A 540 31.45 -67.55 8.42
CA ALA A 540 32.09 -66.22 8.43
C ALA A 540 31.06 -65.10 8.24
N SER A 541 31.24 -64.05 9.05
CA SER A 541 30.94 -62.62 8.81
C SER A 541 29.49 -62.15 8.78
#